data_AF-A0A850BG78-F1
#
_entry.id   AF-A0A850BG78-F1
#
_cell.length_a   1.000
_cell.length_b   1.000
_cell.length_c   1.000
_cell.angle_alpha   90.00
_cell.angle_beta   90.00
_cell.angle_gamma   90.00
#
_symmetry.space_group_name_H-M   'P 1'
#
loop_
_entity.id
_entity.type
_entity.pdbx_description
1 polymer ?
#
loop_
_entity_poly.entity_id
_entity_poly.type
_entity_poly.pdbx_seq_one_letter_code
_entity_poly.pdbx_strand_id
1 'polypeptide(L)'
;MNKSPVHSAAEELARRLEEAGIDYAIAGALSLGVHGFIRATEDVDVIITREGLEKFKERWLGRGYVNLRAGGKPVRDTIHNVKIDFLLAGEFPGDGKPKPVAIPEPGAAALSGEKYRVISLPTLIELKLASGMTAPHRMQDLTDVLRLIRAANIPSDFAAQLNPYVREKFAELWQLAQHQDDEF
;
A
#
# COMPACT_ATOMS: atom_id res chain seq x y z
N MET A 1 -2.80 -26.29 -2.67
CA MET A 1 -2.81 -25.33 -1.54
C MET A 1 -3.88 -24.29 -1.82
N ASN A 2 -4.84 -24.08 -0.92
CA ASN A 2 -5.83 -23.02 -1.10
C ASN A 2 -5.12 -21.66 -1.03
N LYS A 3 -5.43 -20.80 -2.00
CA LYS A 3 -4.90 -19.45 -2.10
C LYS A 3 -5.37 -18.62 -0.91
N SER A 4 -4.49 -17.78 -0.37
CA SER A 4 -4.83 -16.86 0.75
C SER A 4 -6.06 -16.01 0.38
N PRO A 5 -7.07 -15.87 1.28
CA PRO A 5 -8.26 -15.05 1.02
C PRO A 5 -7.93 -13.62 0.59
N VAL A 6 -6.87 -13.03 1.15
CA VAL A 6 -6.42 -11.67 0.80
C VAL A 6 -5.92 -11.59 -0.63
N HIS A 7 -5.14 -12.57 -1.09
CA HIS A 7 -4.67 -12.62 -2.47
C HIS A 7 -5.83 -12.84 -3.45
N SER A 8 -6.80 -13.70 -3.10
CA SER A 8 -7.98 -13.91 -3.92
C SER A 8 -8.86 -12.64 -4.01
N ALA A 9 -9.03 -11.93 -2.89
CA ALA A 9 -9.75 -10.66 -2.85
C ALA A 9 -9.06 -9.57 -3.68
N ALA A 10 -7.73 -9.44 -3.58
CA ALA A 10 -6.96 -8.46 -4.34
C ALA A 10 -7.03 -8.70 -5.84
N GLU A 11 -6.92 -9.96 -6.29
CA GLU A 11 -7.01 -10.30 -7.71
C GLU A 11 -8.42 -10.10 -8.27
N GLU A 12 -9.46 -10.45 -7.52
CA GLU A 12 -10.85 -10.22 -7.96
C GLU A 12 -11.19 -8.72 -7.97
N LEU A 13 -10.70 -7.96 -6.97
CA LEU A 13 -10.83 -6.50 -6.96
C LEU A 13 -10.15 -5.88 -8.18
N ALA A 14 -8.89 -6.25 -8.44
CA ALA A 14 -8.12 -5.79 -9.58
C ALA A 14 -8.85 -6.06 -10.90
N ARG A 15 -9.30 -7.29 -11.13
CA ARG A 15 -10.07 -7.68 -12.32
C ARG A 15 -11.31 -6.81 -12.51
N ARG A 16 -12.09 -6.57 -11.45
CA ARG A 16 -13.29 -5.72 -11.50
C ARG A 16 -12.97 -4.27 -11.86
N LEU A 17 -11.91 -3.72 -11.27
CA LEU A 17 -11.48 -2.35 -11.53
C LEU A 17 -11.02 -2.20 -12.99
N GLU A 18 -10.27 -3.16 -13.51
CA GLU A 18 -9.81 -3.18 -14.91
C GLU A 18 -10.99 -3.27 -15.90
N GLU A 19 -11.91 -4.20 -15.69
CA GLU A 19 -13.10 -4.37 -16.54
C GLU A 19 -14.01 -3.14 -16.56
N ALA A 20 -14.02 -2.36 -15.47
CA ALA A 20 -14.78 -1.11 -15.40
C ALA A 20 -14.00 0.12 -15.86
N GLY A 21 -12.74 -0.03 -16.26
CA GLY A 21 -11.87 1.08 -16.64
C GLY A 21 -11.58 2.04 -15.47
N ILE A 22 -11.55 1.52 -14.25
CA ILE A 22 -11.26 2.29 -13.03
C ILE A 22 -9.77 2.15 -12.72
N ASP A 23 -9.07 3.28 -12.69
CA ASP A 23 -7.64 3.30 -12.44
C ASP A 23 -7.32 2.99 -10.96
N TYR A 24 -6.29 2.17 -10.72
CA TYR A 24 -5.95 1.65 -9.39
C TYR A 24 -4.50 1.18 -9.30
N ALA A 25 -3.99 1.08 -8.08
CA ALA A 25 -2.74 0.38 -7.78
C ALA A 25 -2.81 -0.31 -6.40
N ILE A 26 -2.48 -1.60 -6.32
CA ILE A 26 -2.39 -2.31 -5.05
C ILE A 26 -1.19 -1.77 -4.25
N ALA A 27 -1.41 -1.53 -2.96
CA ALA A 27 -0.47 -0.90 -2.05
C ALA A 27 -0.27 -1.74 -0.78
N GLY A 28 0.23 -1.11 0.28
CA GLY A 28 0.29 -1.70 1.61
C GLY A 28 1.13 -2.97 1.68
N ALA A 29 0.71 -3.92 2.51
CA ALA A 29 1.51 -5.12 2.78
C ALA A 29 1.64 -6.06 1.58
N LEU A 30 0.63 -6.14 0.71
CA LEU A 30 0.70 -6.98 -0.50
C LEU A 30 1.79 -6.49 -1.47
N SER A 31 1.98 -5.17 -1.56
CA SER A 31 3.03 -4.59 -2.41
C SER A 31 4.45 -4.93 -1.93
N LEU A 32 4.66 -5.15 -0.62
CA LEU A 32 5.97 -5.55 -0.09
C LEU A 32 6.45 -6.87 -0.71
N GLY A 33 5.53 -7.83 -0.90
CA GLY A 33 5.86 -9.16 -1.43
C GLY A 33 6.39 -9.09 -2.86
N VAL A 34 5.86 -8.17 -3.68
CA VAL A 34 6.36 -7.94 -5.04
C VAL A 34 7.78 -7.34 -5.02
N HIS A 35 8.10 -6.56 -4.00
CA HIS A 35 9.39 -5.89 -3.85
C HIS A 35 10.40 -6.68 -3.02
N GLY A 36 10.15 -7.96 -2.72
CA GLY A 36 11.13 -8.85 -2.10
C GLY A 36 10.98 -9.07 -0.60
N PHE A 37 9.94 -8.53 0.04
CA PHE A 37 9.66 -8.79 1.47
C PHE A 37 8.22 -9.24 1.70
N ILE A 38 8.02 -10.52 2.05
CA ILE A 38 6.68 -11.06 2.29
C ILE A 38 6.38 -11.06 3.79
N ARG A 39 5.20 -10.55 4.16
CA ARG A 39 4.61 -10.77 5.49
C ARG A 39 3.10 -11.00 5.38
N ALA A 40 2.52 -11.61 6.39
CA ALA A 40 1.07 -11.74 6.49
C ALA A 40 0.39 -10.37 6.59
N THR A 41 -0.82 -10.29 6.05
CA THR A 41 -1.75 -9.16 6.18
C THR A 41 -3.18 -9.69 6.11
N GLU A 42 -4.14 -8.93 6.63
CA GLU A 42 -5.55 -9.34 6.71
C GLU A 42 -6.46 -8.50 5.79
N ASP A 43 -5.88 -7.50 5.12
CA ASP A 43 -6.56 -6.51 4.31
C ASP A 43 -5.83 -6.24 2.99
N VAL A 44 -6.55 -5.57 2.08
CA VAL A 44 -6.04 -5.08 0.80
C VAL A 44 -6.08 -3.56 0.82
N ASP A 45 -4.91 -2.93 0.71
CA ASP A 45 -4.80 -1.50 0.45
C ASP A 45 -4.77 -1.25 -1.07
N VAL A 46 -5.57 -0.30 -1.55
CA VAL A 46 -5.61 0.08 -2.97
C VAL A 46 -5.65 1.58 -3.12
N ILE A 47 -4.74 2.12 -3.94
CA ILE A 47 -4.78 3.52 -4.38
C ILE A 47 -5.82 3.66 -5.48
N ILE A 48 -6.69 4.65 -5.37
CA ILE A 48 -7.76 4.94 -6.32
C ILE A 48 -8.06 6.44 -6.36
N THR A 49 -8.65 6.94 -7.43
CA THR A 49 -9.19 8.31 -7.46
C THR A 49 -10.53 8.38 -6.72
N ARG A 50 -10.95 9.59 -6.33
CA ARG A 50 -12.28 9.79 -5.72
C ARG A 50 -13.40 9.36 -6.66
N GLU A 51 -13.31 9.74 -7.93
CA GLU A 51 -14.25 9.32 -8.98
C GLU A 51 -14.27 7.79 -9.14
N GLY A 52 -13.10 7.16 -9.10
CA GLY A 52 -12.97 5.71 -9.17
C GLY A 52 -13.67 5.00 -8.01
N LEU A 53 -13.54 5.52 -6.79
CA LEU A 53 -14.23 4.97 -5.63
C LEU A 53 -15.76 5.11 -5.74
N GLU A 54 -16.26 6.24 -6.23
CA GLU A 54 -17.70 6.43 -6.43
C GLU A 54 -18.24 5.46 -7.49
N LYS A 55 -17.56 5.33 -8.64
CA LYS A 55 -17.91 4.33 -9.68
C LYS A 55 -17.85 2.91 -9.13
N PHE A 56 -16.86 2.59 -8.31
CA PHE A 56 -16.76 1.29 -7.66
C PHE A 56 -17.97 1.02 -6.75
N LYS A 57 -18.30 1.98 -5.88
CA LYS A 57 -19.43 1.83 -4.95
C LYS A 57 -20.76 1.73 -5.68
N GLU A 58 -21.00 2.56 -6.68
CA GLU A 58 -22.20 2.50 -7.52
C GLU A 58 -22.38 1.11 -8.15
N ARG A 59 -21.28 0.50 -8.61
CA ARG A 59 -21.30 -0.79 -9.30
C ARG A 59 -21.33 -2.02 -8.40
N TRP A 60 -20.68 -2.01 -7.24
CA TRP A 60 -20.53 -3.25 -6.46
C TRP A 60 -20.90 -3.17 -4.98
N LEU A 61 -21.26 -2.01 -4.45
CA LEU A 61 -21.83 -1.95 -3.10
C LEU A 61 -23.18 -2.67 -3.07
N GLY A 62 -23.34 -3.60 -2.12
CA GLY A 62 -24.48 -4.53 -2.07
C GLY A 62 -24.40 -5.69 -3.07
N ARG A 63 -23.35 -5.76 -3.89
CA ARG A 63 -23.12 -6.81 -4.92
C ARG A 63 -21.71 -7.43 -4.78
N GLY A 64 -21.46 -7.98 -3.60
CA GLY A 64 -20.17 -8.60 -3.25
C GLY A 64 -19.30 -7.72 -2.35
N TYR A 65 -19.68 -6.45 -2.13
CA TYR A 65 -19.03 -5.59 -1.15
C TYR A 65 -20.04 -4.89 -0.25
N VAL A 66 -19.67 -4.69 1.01
CA VAL A 66 -20.47 -3.93 1.98
C VAL A 66 -19.60 -2.88 2.66
N ASN A 67 -20.17 -1.71 2.95
CA ASN A 67 -19.45 -0.68 3.69
C ASN A 67 -19.16 -1.16 5.12
N LEU A 68 -17.95 -0.88 5.64
CA LEU A 68 -17.67 -1.14 7.05
C LEU A 68 -18.36 -0.14 7.99
N ARG A 69 -18.63 1.07 7.50
CA ARG A 69 -19.40 2.12 8.16
C ARG A 69 -20.21 2.88 7.13
N ALA A 70 -21.42 3.32 7.45
CA ALA A 70 -22.26 4.08 6.53
C ALA A 70 -21.49 5.29 5.96
N GLY A 71 -21.39 5.38 4.63
CA GLY A 71 -20.63 6.43 3.94
C GLY A 71 -19.10 6.35 4.02
N GLY A 72 -18.54 5.37 4.74
CA GLY A 72 -17.09 5.20 4.88
C GLY A 72 -16.40 4.79 3.57
N LYS A 73 -15.09 5.08 3.44
CA LYS A 73 -14.29 4.63 2.29
C LYS A 73 -14.10 3.10 2.29
N PRO A 74 -13.70 2.46 3.41
CA PRO A 74 -13.42 1.04 3.41
C PRO A 74 -14.67 0.18 3.25
N VAL A 75 -14.49 -0.92 2.52
CA VAL A 75 -15.51 -1.94 2.33
C VAL A 75 -15.00 -3.30 2.79
N ARG A 76 -15.92 -4.25 2.93
CA ARG A 76 -15.62 -5.66 3.09
C ARG A 76 -16.06 -6.41 1.83
N ASP A 77 -15.13 -7.15 1.25
CA ASP A 77 -15.43 -8.20 0.29
C ASP A 77 -16.19 -9.31 1.02
N THR A 78 -17.44 -9.57 0.60
CA THR A 78 -18.30 -10.56 1.25
C THR A 78 -18.00 -11.99 0.83
N ILE A 79 -17.25 -12.19 -0.27
CA ILE A 79 -16.88 -13.52 -0.78
C ILE A 79 -15.68 -14.04 0.01
N HIS A 80 -14.64 -13.22 0.14
CA HIS A 80 -13.40 -13.61 0.81
C HIS A 80 -13.31 -13.18 2.28
N ASN A 81 -14.28 -12.38 2.76
CA ASN A 81 -14.30 -11.77 4.09
C ASN A 81 -13.07 -10.90 4.39
N VAL A 82 -12.61 -10.16 3.38
CA VAL A 82 -11.40 -9.32 3.46
C VAL A 82 -11.79 -7.84 3.47
N LYS A 83 -11.14 -7.04 4.32
CA LYS A 83 -11.29 -5.59 4.29
C LYS A 83 -10.50 -5.01 3.11
N ILE A 84 -11.12 -4.12 2.36
CA ILE A 84 -10.48 -3.33 1.32
C ILE A 84 -10.42 -1.88 1.80
N ASP A 85 -9.20 -1.38 1.98
CA ASP A 85 -8.91 0.00 2.35
C ASP A 85 -8.56 0.81 1.08
N PHE A 86 -9.41 1.77 0.76
CA PHE A 86 -9.19 2.68 -0.37
C PHE A 86 -8.39 3.91 0.09
N LEU A 87 -7.20 4.05 -0.49
CA LEU A 87 -6.31 5.20 -0.34
C LEU A 87 -6.61 6.17 -1.48
N LEU A 88 -7.20 7.33 -1.18
CA LEU A 88 -7.58 8.27 -2.24
C LEU A 88 -6.38 9.10 -2.69
N ALA A 89 -6.20 9.20 -4.00
CA ALA A 89 -5.23 10.13 -4.60
C ALA A 89 -5.45 11.56 -4.06
N GLY A 90 -4.35 12.22 -3.72
CA GLY A 90 -4.31 13.56 -3.11
C GLY A 90 -4.52 13.59 -1.59
N GLU A 91 -4.92 12.50 -0.95
CA GLU A 91 -4.92 12.41 0.53
C GLU A 91 -3.50 12.12 1.05
N PHE A 92 -3.32 12.12 2.38
CA PHE A 92 -2.01 11.99 3.03
C PHE A 92 -1.91 10.71 3.88
N PRO A 93 -0.76 10.01 3.90
CA PRO A 93 -0.56 8.81 4.71
C PRO A 93 -0.45 9.13 6.20
N GLY A 94 -0.47 8.13 7.08
CA GLY A 94 -0.25 8.29 8.53
C GLY A 94 -1.38 9.04 9.22
N ASP A 95 -1.09 10.23 9.74
CA ASP A 95 -2.05 11.08 10.46
C ASP A 95 -3.11 11.76 9.57
N GLY A 96 -3.04 11.58 8.25
CA GLY A 96 -3.98 12.15 7.29
C GLY A 96 -3.83 13.66 7.05
N LYS A 97 -2.83 14.32 7.64
CA LYS A 97 -2.63 15.77 7.51
C LYS A 97 -1.73 16.13 6.31
N PRO A 98 -1.87 17.33 5.73
CA PRO A 98 -1.01 17.79 4.65
C PRO A 98 0.49 17.66 4.95
N LYS A 99 1.22 17.04 4.03
CA LYS A 99 2.69 16.88 4.06
C LYS A 99 3.25 16.72 2.63
N PRO A 100 4.57 16.86 2.42
CA PRO A 100 5.15 16.80 1.08
C PRO A 100 4.97 15.47 0.34
N VAL A 101 4.67 14.38 1.07
CA VAL A 101 4.31 13.08 0.49
C VAL A 101 2.79 12.90 0.57
N ALA A 102 2.14 12.93 -0.59
CA ALA A 102 0.73 12.61 -0.75
C ALA A 102 0.56 11.23 -1.41
N ILE A 103 -0.64 10.65 -1.27
CA ILE A 103 -1.04 9.46 -2.03
C ILE A 103 -1.13 9.88 -3.51
N PRO A 104 -0.35 9.26 -4.41
CA PRO A 104 -0.29 9.67 -5.82
C PRO A 104 -1.54 9.26 -6.60
N GLU A 105 -1.67 9.79 -7.82
CA GLU A 105 -2.60 9.25 -8.81
C GLU A 105 -2.23 7.79 -9.15
N PRO A 106 -3.21 6.87 -9.29
CA PRO A 106 -2.91 5.44 -9.42
C PRO A 106 -2.02 5.11 -10.62
N GLY A 107 -2.31 5.66 -11.80
CA GLY A 107 -1.54 5.44 -13.02
C GLY A 107 -0.10 5.96 -12.97
N ALA A 108 0.18 6.98 -12.16
CA ALA A 108 1.55 7.50 -11.98
C ALA A 108 2.39 6.63 -11.03
N ALA A 109 1.74 5.86 -10.16
CA ALA A 109 2.39 5.03 -9.16
C ALA A 109 2.48 3.55 -9.54
N ALA A 110 1.59 3.10 -10.43
CA ALA A 110 1.42 1.70 -10.80
C ALA A 110 2.55 1.17 -11.69
N LEU A 111 3.08 0.01 -11.33
CA LEU A 111 3.80 -0.89 -12.20
C LEU A 111 2.88 -2.06 -12.56
N SER A 112 3.01 -2.59 -13.78
CA SER A 112 2.35 -3.84 -14.15
C SER A 112 3.00 -4.99 -13.37
N GLY A 113 2.25 -5.63 -12.48
CA GLY A 113 2.63 -6.87 -11.82
C GLY A 113 2.03 -8.08 -12.52
N GLU A 114 2.46 -9.28 -12.13
CA GLU A 114 2.00 -10.54 -12.75
C GLU A 114 0.47 -10.73 -12.68
N LYS A 115 -0.15 -10.25 -11.60
CA LYS A 115 -1.58 -10.50 -11.31
C LYS A 115 -2.44 -9.25 -11.20
N TYR A 116 -1.83 -8.13 -10.88
CA TYR A 116 -2.49 -6.84 -10.71
C TYR A 116 -1.44 -5.74 -10.77
N ARG A 117 -1.90 -4.51 -10.97
CA ARG A 117 -1.04 -3.34 -10.86
C ARG A 117 -0.69 -3.05 -9.41
N VAL A 118 0.57 -2.77 -9.14
CA VAL A 118 1.12 -2.56 -7.80
C VAL A 118 1.95 -1.30 -7.77
N ILE A 119 1.99 -0.59 -6.64
CA ILE A 119 2.81 0.62 -6.54
C ILE A 119 4.30 0.33 -6.70
N SER A 120 5.04 1.28 -7.27
CA SER A 120 6.49 1.23 -7.39
C SER A 120 7.20 1.16 -6.02
N LEU A 121 8.43 0.65 -6.01
CA LEU A 121 9.25 0.58 -4.79
C LEU A 121 9.49 1.97 -4.16
N PRO A 122 9.88 3.02 -4.90
CA PRO A 122 9.98 4.37 -4.36
C PRO A 122 8.68 4.84 -3.70
N THR A 123 7.54 4.69 -4.37
CA THR A 123 6.23 5.09 -3.84
C THR A 123 5.88 4.33 -2.56
N LEU A 124 6.11 3.02 -2.51
CA LEU A 124 5.88 2.21 -1.32
C LEU A 124 6.70 2.72 -0.13
N ILE A 125 8.00 2.97 -0.34
CA ILE A 125 8.90 3.46 0.70
C ILE A 125 8.46 4.84 1.18
N GLU A 126 8.16 5.77 0.28
CA GLU A 126 7.70 7.12 0.64
C GLU A 126 6.42 7.08 1.49
N LEU A 127 5.41 6.32 1.05
CA LEU A 127 4.14 6.23 1.77
C LEU A 127 4.32 5.60 3.16
N LYS A 128 5.15 4.57 3.29
CA LYS A 128 5.46 3.95 4.58
C LYS A 128 6.24 4.86 5.51
N LEU A 129 7.27 5.53 5.01
CA LEU A 129 8.05 6.48 5.81
C LEU A 129 7.18 7.64 6.28
N ALA A 130 6.46 8.30 5.37
CA ALA A 130 5.57 9.40 5.72
C ALA A 130 4.46 8.98 6.70
N SER A 131 3.96 7.75 6.58
CA SER A 131 3.02 7.16 7.54
C SER A 131 3.65 6.99 8.92
N GLY A 132 4.75 6.24 9.01
CA GLY A 132 5.40 5.91 10.27
C GLY A 132 6.03 7.12 11.00
N MET A 133 6.47 8.14 10.26
CA MET A 133 7.00 9.38 10.83
C MET A 133 5.93 10.24 11.52
N THR A 134 4.66 10.12 11.12
CA THR A 134 3.59 11.03 11.56
C THR A 134 2.51 10.36 12.41
N ALA A 135 2.47 9.03 12.44
CA ALA A 135 1.49 8.25 13.20
C ALA A 135 2.21 7.26 14.14
N PRO A 136 2.32 7.55 15.45
CA PRO A 136 3.06 6.70 16.39
C PRO A 136 2.57 5.26 16.50
N HIS A 137 1.28 5.02 16.22
CA HIS A 137 0.70 3.67 16.20
C HIS A 137 1.00 2.90 14.91
N ARG A 138 1.68 3.52 13.93
CA ARG A 138 2.06 2.93 12.63
C ARG A 138 3.55 2.57 12.57
N MET A 139 4.18 2.25 13.69
CA MET A 139 5.61 1.83 13.74
C MET A 139 5.93 0.66 12.79
N GLN A 140 4.96 -0.23 12.52
CA GLN A 140 5.11 -1.30 11.55
C GLN A 140 5.51 -0.80 10.15
N ASP A 141 5.10 0.40 9.74
CA ASP A 141 5.50 0.96 8.45
C ASP A 141 7.01 1.25 8.39
N LEU A 142 7.61 1.72 9.49
CA LEU A 142 9.08 1.90 9.58
C LEU A 142 9.79 0.55 9.60
N THR A 143 9.27 -0.42 10.36
CA THR A 143 9.79 -1.80 10.38
C THR A 143 9.73 -2.44 9.00
N ASP A 144 8.65 -2.25 8.26
CA ASP A 144 8.49 -2.77 6.89
C ASP A 144 9.56 -2.18 5.96
N VAL A 145 9.87 -0.87 6.06
CA VAL A 145 10.93 -0.24 5.26
C VAL A 145 12.30 -0.81 5.64
N LEU A 146 12.62 -0.94 6.92
CA LEU A 146 13.87 -1.52 7.39
C LEU A 146 14.05 -2.96 6.86
N ARG A 147 13.00 -3.79 6.96
CA ARG A 147 13.03 -5.17 6.45
C ARG A 147 13.15 -5.23 4.94
N LEU A 148 12.50 -4.31 4.23
CA LEU A 148 12.60 -4.20 2.78
C LEU A 148 14.02 -3.81 2.32
N ILE A 149 14.67 -2.89 3.05
CA ILE A 149 16.08 -2.53 2.80
C ILE A 149 16.97 -3.78 2.89
N ARG A 150 16.80 -4.59 3.94
CA ARG A 150 17.57 -5.84 4.11
C ARG A 150 17.24 -6.87 3.03
N ALA A 151 15.96 -7.15 2.82
CA ALA A 151 15.53 -8.26 1.94
C ALA A 151 15.80 -7.99 0.45
N ALA A 152 15.67 -6.74 0.02
CA ALA A 152 15.90 -6.34 -1.38
C ALA A 152 17.29 -5.74 -1.62
N ASN A 153 18.18 -5.75 -0.62
CA ASN A 153 19.52 -5.14 -0.68
C ASN A 153 19.51 -3.70 -1.22
N ILE A 154 18.60 -2.87 -0.70
CA ILE A 154 18.43 -1.50 -1.19
C ILE A 154 19.67 -0.67 -0.82
N PRO A 155 20.36 -0.04 -1.80
CA PRO A 155 21.54 0.76 -1.51
C PRO A 155 21.16 2.11 -0.89
N SER A 156 22.10 2.74 -0.16
CA SER A 156 21.85 4.01 0.54
C SER A 156 21.57 5.17 -0.41
N ASP A 157 22.16 5.15 -1.61
CA ASP A 157 21.96 6.15 -2.66
C ASP A 157 20.54 6.11 -3.27
N PHE A 158 19.77 5.06 -3.01
CA PHE A 158 18.34 4.98 -3.33
C PHE A 158 17.55 6.17 -2.75
N ALA A 159 18.03 6.76 -1.64
CA ALA A 159 17.46 7.98 -1.06
C ALA A 159 17.30 9.12 -2.08
N ALA A 160 18.15 9.18 -3.12
CA ALA A 160 18.07 10.20 -4.16
C ALA A 160 16.77 10.12 -4.99
N GLN A 161 16.14 8.95 -5.06
CA GLN A 161 14.87 8.71 -5.77
C GLN A 161 13.65 9.07 -4.92
N LEU A 162 13.83 9.29 -3.62
CA LEU A 162 12.75 9.59 -2.69
C LEU A 162 12.52 11.09 -2.56
N ASN A 163 11.32 11.46 -2.15
CA ASN A 163 10.96 12.81 -1.74
C ASN A 163 11.89 13.30 -0.62
N PRO A 164 12.46 14.53 -0.71
CA PRO A 164 13.35 15.08 0.31
C PRO A 164 12.82 14.97 1.74
N TYR A 165 11.50 15.05 1.93
CA TYR A 165 10.83 14.95 3.22
C TYR A 165 11.13 13.64 3.99
N VAL A 166 11.35 12.53 3.29
CA VAL A 166 11.55 11.21 3.92
C VAL A 166 13.00 10.72 3.89
N ARG A 167 13.91 11.44 3.23
CA ARG A 167 15.30 10.98 3.00
C ARG A 167 16.09 10.79 4.28
N GLU A 168 15.94 11.70 5.24
CA GLU A 168 16.62 11.60 6.53
C GLU A 168 16.19 10.35 7.29
N LYS A 169 14.87 10.09 7.36
CA LYS A 169 14.36 8.88 8.00
C LYS A 169 14.76 7.60 7.24
N PHE A 170 14.77 7.64 5.91
CA PHE A 170 15.28 6.52 5.12
C PHE A 170 16.75 6.21 5.45
N ALA A 171 17.60 7.24 5.51
CA ALA A 171 19.01 7.09 5.83
C ALA A 171 19.23 6.50 7.23
N GLU A 172 18.45 6.95 8.22
CA GLU A 172 18.46 6.37 9.58
C GLU A 172 18.11 4.87 9.55
N LEU A 173 16.99 4.50 8.92
CA LEU A 173 16.58 3.09 8.83
C LEU A 173 17.57 2.25 8.03
N TRP A 174 18.20 2.83 7.01
CA TRP A 174 19.23 2.16 6.22
C TRP A 174 20.46 1.83 7.07
N GLN A 175 20.93 2.76 7.91
CA GLN A 175 22.03 2.51 8.85
C GLN A 175 21.65 1.42 9.85
N LEU A 176 20.45 1.49 10.43
CA LEU A 176 19.95 0.45 11.34
C LEU A 176 19.88 -0.92 10.65
N ALA A 177 19.48 -0.95 9.38
CA ALA A 177 19.40 -2.18 8.60
C ALA A 177 20.78 -2.86 8.40
N GLN A 178 21.89 -2.12 8.44
CA GLN A 178 23.25 -2.67 8.29
C GLN A 178 23.75 -3.38 9.54
N HIS A 179 23.21 -3.05 10.71
CA HIS A 179 23.52 -3.79 11.92
C HIS A 179 22.84 -5.15 11.86
N GLN A 180 23.63 -6.22 11.97
CA GLN A 180 23.10 -7.55 12.21
C GLN A 180 22.53 -7.55 13.63
N ASP A 181 21.28 -7.99 13.77
CA ASP A 181 20.76 -8.33 15.09
C ASP A 181 21.58 -9.55 15.55
N ASP A 182 22.41 -9.40 16.58
CA ASP A 182 23.03 -10.54 17.25
C ASP A 182 21.88 -11.49 17.62
N GLU A 183 21.90 -12.71 17.08
CA GLU A 183 20.90 -13.73 17.40
C GLU A 183 20.91 -13.96 18.92
N PHE A 184 19.81 -13.59 19.60
CA PHE A 184 19.51 -13.99 20.97
C PHE A 184 18.60 -15.20 20.99
#